data_AF-A0A1Y0HI14-F1
#
_entry.id   AF-A0A1Y0HI14-F1
#
_cell.length_a   1.000
_cell.length_b   1.000
_cell.length_c   1.000
_cell.angle_alpha   90.00
_cell.angle_beta   90.00
_cell.angle_gamma   90.00
#
_symmetry.space_group_name_H-M   'P 1'
#
loop_
_entity.id
_entity.type
_entity.pdbx_description
1 polymer ?
#
loop_
_entity_poly.entity_id
_entity_poly.type
_entity_poly.pdbx_seq_one_letter_code
_entity_poly.pdbx_strand_id
1 'polypeptide(L)' 'MNENEIDITKELAKLIEARDAFMAYIDANVPKDSKGIAFDFSNHPTLDAKAVYEHFYKLDYQARKIRGFVIRNFEVKA' A
#
# COMPACT_ATOMS: atom_id res chain seq x y z
N MET A 1 -25.79 -8.32 10.32
CA MET A 1 -24.67 -7.95 9.44
C MET A 1 -25.18 -8.08 8.03
N ASN A 2 -25.31 -6.99 7.29
CA ASN A 2 -25.81 -7.04 5.91
C ASN A 2 -24.81 -7.82 5.06
N GLU A 3 -25.27 -8.62 4.10
CA GLU A 3 -24.39 -9.39 3.19
C GLU A 3 -23.44 -8.50 2.35
N ASN A 4 -23.70 -7.19 2.32
CA ASN A 4 -22.89 -6.16 1.66
C ASN A 4 -21.94 -5.39 2.61
N GLU A 5 -21.89 -5.76 3.88
CA GLU A 5 -21.04 -5.12 4.86
C GLU A 5 -19.62 -5.67 4.74
N ILE A 6 -18.67 -4.84 4.32
CA ILE A 6 -17.28 -5.28 4.22
C ILE A 6 -16.73 -5.56 5.61
N ASP A 7 -16.05 -6.68 5.76
CA ASP A 7 -15.26 -6.95 6.97
C ASP A 7 -14.02 -6.04 6.97
N ILE A 8 -14.14 -4.90 7.66
CA ILE A 8 -13.10 -3.87 7.68
C ILE A 8 -11.79 -4.40 8.28
N THR A 9 -11.86 -5.32 9.24
CA THR A 9 -10.67 -5.92 9.86
C THR A 9 -9.90 -6.74 8.83
N LYS A 10 -10.62 -7.52 8.01
CA LYS A 10 -10.01 -8.29 6.91
C LYS A 10 -9.41 -7.41 5.83
N GLU A 11 -10.08 -6.31 5.45
CA GLU A 11 -9.54 -5.40 4.43
C GLU A 11 -8.33 -4.59 4.96
N LEU A 12 -8.31 -4.25 6.26
CA LEU A 12 -7.14 -3.65 6.91
C LEU A 12 -5.94 -4.61 6.94
N ALA A 13 -6.16 -5.89 7.26
CA ALA A 13 -5.10 -6.90 7.20
C ALA A 13 -4.48 -6.98 5.79
N LYS A 14 -5.32 -7.02 4.75
CA LYS A 14 -4.86 -7.01 3.35
C LYS A 14 -4.14 -5.72 2.96
N LEU A 15 -4.55 -4.57 3.50
CA LEU A 15 -3.82 -3.30 3.28
C LEU A 15 -2.41 -3.38 3.86
N ILE A 16 -2.27 -3.91 5.08
CA ILE A 16 -0.96 -4.09 5.74
C ILE A 16 -0.09 -5.07 4.93
N GLU A 17 -0.63 -6.21 4.53
CA GLU A 17 0.08 -7.17 3.68
C GLU A 17 0.54 -6.55 2.35
N ALA A 18 -0.33 -5.80 1.68
CA ALA A 18 0.02 -5.13 0.42
C ALA A 18 1.09 -4.04 0.61
N ARG A 19 1.02 -3.30 1.72
CA ARG A 19 2.03 -2.32 2.10
C ARG A 19 3.37 -3.00 2.33
N ASP A 20 3.39 -4.06 3.13
CA ASP A 20 4.62 -4.77 3.48
C ASP A 20 5.26 -5.41 2.25
N ALA A 21 4.46 -5.99 1.36
CA ALA A 21 4.95 -6.51 0.08
C ALA A 21 5.54 -5.41 -0.81
N PHE A 22 4.93 -4.22 -0.85
CA PHE A 22 5.48 -3.11 -1.63
C PHE A 22 6.78 -2.58 -1.03
N MET A 23 6.84 -2.39 0.29
CA MET A 23 8.05 -1.93 0.97
C MET A 23 9.19 -2.94 0.83
N ALA A 24 8.90 -4.24 0.96
CA ALA A 24 9.89 -5.30 0.75
C ALA A 24 10.45 -5.31 -0.68
N TYR A 25 9.62 -5.04 -1.70
CA TYR A 25 10.09 -4.89 -3.08
C TYR A 25 11.05 -3.70 -3.21
N ILE A 26 10.71 -2.55 -2.63
CA ILE A 26 11.60 -1.38 -2.68
C ILE A 26 12.88 -1.64 -1.87
N ASP A 27 12.80 -2.23 -0.67
CA ASP A 27 13.96 -2.63 0.15
C ASP A 27 14.93 -3.57 -0.58
N ALA A 28 14.40 -4.52 -1.37
CA ALA A 28 15.23 -5.45 -2.12
C ALA A 28 15.97 -4.79 -3.31
N ASN A 29 15.51 -3.64 -3.80
CA ASN A 29 16.00 -3.04 -5.04
C ASN A 29 16.60 -1.63 -4.85
N VAL A 30 16.35 -0.98 -3.71
CA VAL A 30 16.81 0.37 -3.42
C VAL A 30 17.58 0.34 -2.08
N PRO A 31 18.88 0.69 -2.08
CA PRO A 31 19.65 0.74 -0.85
C PRO A 31 19.09 1.79 0.11
N LYS A 32 19.39 1.65 1.41
CA LYS A 32 19.09 2.69 2.40
C LYS A 32 20.16 3.78 2.40
N ASP A 33 19.78 4.96 2.89
CA ASP A 33 20.70 6.05 3.16
C ASP A 33 21.75 5.67 4.22
N SER A 34 22.74 6.54 4.44
CA SER A 34 23.81 6.32 5.43
C SER A 34 23.32 6.15 6.87
N LYS A 35 22.06 6.50 7.16
CA LYS A 35 21.41 6.33 8.47
C LYS A 35 20.59 5.03 8.55
N GLY A 36 20.41 4.32 7.44
CA GLY A 36 19.61 3.10 7.36
C GLY A 36 18.09 3.34 7.43
N ILE A 37 17.62 4.59 7.27
CA ILE A 37 16.21 4.95 7.53
C ILE A 37 15.45 5.08 6.21
N ALA A 38 15.89 5.99 5.33
CA ALA A 38 15.21 6.28 4.07
C ALA A 38 15.81 5.48 2.91
N PHE A 39 15.06 5.34 1.83
CA PHE A 39 15.57 4.84 0.56
C PHE A 39 16.49 5.86 -0.10
N ASP A 40 17.65 5.42 -0.54
CA ASP A 40 18.62 6.23 -1.26
C ASP A 40 18.44 6.07 -2.78
N PHE A 41 17.89 7.12 -3.39
CA PHE A 41 17.70 7.22 -4.84
C PHE A 41 18.80 8.02 -5.55
N SER A 42 19.83 8.49 -4.83
CA SER A 42 20.90 9.33 -5.41
C SER A 42 21.70 8.61 -6.49
N ASN A 43 21.80 7.28 -6.41
CA ASN A 43 22.47 6.44 -7.39
C ASN A 43 21.57 5.98 -8.55
N HIS A 44 20.39 6.57 -8.71
CA HIS A 44 19.44 6.28 -9.79
C HIS A 44 19.14 4.77 -9.98
N PRO A 45 18.69 4.07 -8.93
CA PRO A 45 18.36 2.65 -9.04
C PRO A 45 17.29 2.42 -10.12
N THR A 46 17.48 1.40 -10.95
CA THR A 46 16.52 1.00 -11.97
C THR A 46 15.57 -0.05 -11.39
N LEU A 47 14.28 0.27 -11.37
CA LEU A 47 13.22 -0.65 -10.95
C LEU A 47 12.45 -1.15 -12.16
N ASP A 48 11.92 -2.37 -12.06
CA ASP A 48 10.92 -2.83 -13.03
C ASP A 48 9.63 -2.04 -12.81
N ALA A 49 9.34 -1.12 -13.72
CA ALA A 49 8.17 -0.25 -13.67
C ALA A 49 6.86 -1.06 -13.60
N LYS A 50 6.80 -2.24 -14.22
CA LYS A 50 5.63 -3.11 -14.15
C LYS A 50 5.45 -3.66 -12.73
N ALA A 51 6.51 -4.17 -12.12
CA ALA A 51 6.47 -4.66 -10.74
C ALA A 51 6.09 -3.54 -9.75
N VAL A 52 6.69 -2.35 -9.89
CA VAL A 52 6.31 -1.17 -9.09
C VAL A 52 4.82 -0.88 -9.22
N TYR A 53 4.30 -0.84 -10.45
CA TYR A 53 2.88 -0.59 -10.70
C TYR A 53 1.98 -1.67 -10.09
N GLU A 54 2.34 -2.95 -10.21
CA GLU A 54 1.54 -4.05 -9.66
C GLU A 54 1.48 -4.01 -8.12
N HIS A 55 2.59 -3.71 -7.45
CA HIS A 55 2.63 -3.52 -6.00
C HIS A 55 1.81 -2.32 -5.56
N PHE A 56 2.01 -1.17 -6.21
CA PHE A 56 1.25 0.05 -5.93
C PHE A 56 -0.25 -0.15 -6.16
N TYR A 57 -0.65 -0.78 -7.27
CA TYR A 57 -2.05 -1.00 -7.60
C TYR A 57 -2.77 -1.87 -6.56
N LYS A 58 -2.10 -2.93 -6.06
CA LYS A 58 -2.65 -3.78 -4.98
C LYS A 58 -2.85 -2.96 -3.69
N LEU A 59 -1.87 -2.13 -3.33
CA LEU A 59 -1.95 -1.26 -2.15
C LEU A 59 -3.11 -0.25 -2.29
N ASP A 60 -3.14 0.50 -3.39
CA ASP A 60 -4.19 1.49 -3.68
C ASP A 60 -5.58 0.86 -3.72
N TYR A 61 -5.71 -0.34 -4.30
CA TYR A 61 -6.98 -1.05 -4.35
C TYR A 61 -7.54 -1.35 -2.96
N GLN A 62 -6.72 -1.82 -2.01
CA GLN A 62 -7.18 -2.04 -0.64
C GLN A 62 -7.49 -0.72 0.07
N ALA A 63 -6.67 0.31 -0.13
CA ALA A 63 -6.90 1.64 0.44
C ALA A 63 -8.24 2.23 -0.03
N ARG A 64 -8.60 2.06 -1.30
CA ARG A 64 -9.89 2.52 -1.85
C ARG A 64 -11.10 1.83 -1.22
N LYS A 65 -11.01 0.53 -0.90
CA LYS A 65 -12.08 -0.17 -0.19
C LYS A 65 -12.30 0.37 1.21
N ILE A 66 -11.21 0.57 1.95
CA ILE A 66 -11.23 1.15 3.29
C ILE A 66 -11.77 2.57 3.23
N ARG A 67 -11.32 3.40 2.27
CA ARG A 67 -11.86 4.75 2.05
C ARG A 67 -13.37 4.72 1.81
N GLY A 68 -13.85 3.79 0.98
CA GLY A 68 -15.29 3.62 0.73
C GLY A 68 -16.08 3.29 2.00
N PHE A 69 -15.53 2.46 2.89
CA PHE A 69 -16.12 2.21 4.20
C PHE A 69 -16.13 3.45 5.08
N VAL A 70 -15.01 4.17 5.18
CA VAL A 70 -14.89 5.35 6.03
C VAL A 70 -15.88 6.44 5.60
N ILE A 71 -15.96 6.73 4.29
CA ILE A 71 -16.91 7.73 3.75
C ILE A 71 -18.36 7.36 4.09
N ARG A 72 -18.74 6.08 3.94
CA ARG A 72 -20.12 5.63 4.22
C ARG A 72 -20.49 5.66 5.69
N ASN A 73 -19.54 5.38 6.59
CA ASN A 73 -19.83 5.19 8.01
C ASN A 73 -19.50 6.40 8.90
N PHE A 74 -18.67 7.33 8.41
CA PHE A 74 -18.18 8.46 9.21
C PHE A 74 -18.47 9.82 8.54
N GLU A 75 -19.36 9.87 7.55
CA GLU A 75 -19.81 11.10 6.85
C GLU A 75 -18.67 11.98 6.32
N VAL A 76 -17.51 11.39 6.04
CA VAL A 76 -16.37 12.10 5.48
C VAL A 76 -16.68 12.43 4.02
N LYS A 77 -16.54 13.70 3.62
CA LYS A 77 -16.72 14.10 2.22
C LYS A 77 -15.67 13.42 1.33
N ALA A 78 -16.14 12.89 0.20
CA ALA A 78 -15.34 12.21 -0.81
C ALA A 78 -14.44 13.18 -1.59
#